data_AF-A0A9X3RXV9-F1
#
_entry.id   AF-A0A9X3RXV9-F1
#
_cell.length_a   1.000
_cell.length_b   1.000
_cell.length_c   1.000
_cell.angle_alpha   90.00
_cell.angle_beta   90.00
_cell.angle_gamma   90.00
#
_symmetry.space_group_name_H-M   'P 1'
#
loop_
_entity.id
_entity.type
_entity.pdbx_description
1 polymer ?
#
loop_
_entity_poly.entity_id
_entity_poly.type
_entity_poly.pdbx_seq_one_letter_code
_entity_poly.pdbx_strand_id
1 'polypeptide(L)'
;MLVNLNDLLPEAAASNYAVPCFNVFGFEDARAVVEAAEQVNKPVILACNKDVVDFYGVETAAAMFLNLAHKSTVPVVLHLDHTYEEDIVFRALKAGFSSVMFDGSQLTLDENIARTKKVVEVAHALGASVEGEIGSVPYEEGRDHIKSIYTEPEDAARFAEESGVDCVAISVGNVHRLTEPTCTIDFGRLDRIANAVAVPLVIHGSSGIRDEDMLKLKQSRVSKFNIGTCLRQALGHNLRDYMNQEPQKFDRIYFMQKAMPYVKEEAVRNFELLS
;
A
#
# COMPACT_ATOMS: atom_id res chain seq x y z
N MET A 1 -6.99 -0.96 16.77
CA MET A 1 -5.75 -1.36 17.46
C MET A 1 -4.56 -1.11 16.54
N LEU A 2 -3.52 -0.38 16.94
CA LEU A 2 -2.33 -0.16 16.09
C LEU A 2 -1.42 -1.40 16.12
N VAL A 3 -1.05 -1.91 14.94
CA VAL A 3 -0.14 -3.05 14.72
C VAL A 3 0.84 -2.73 13.59
N ASN A 4 1.84 -3.57 13.32
CA ASN A 4 2.75 -3.45 12.18
C ASN A 4 2.53 -4.58 11.15
N LEU A 5 3.33 -4.62 10.08
CA LEU A 5 3.16 -5.64 9.02
C LEU A 5 3.53 -7.05 9.50
N ASN A 6 4.43 -7.20 10.46
CA ASN A 6 4.83 -8.51 10.98
C ASN A 6 3.71 -9.20 11.77
N ASP A 7 2.78 -8.43 12.31
CA ASP A 7 1.59 -8.95 12.98
C ASP A 7 0.56 -9.54 11.99
N LEU A 8 0.65 -9.20 10.69
CA LEU A 8 -0.40 -9.47 9.70
C LEU A 8 0.06 -10.31 8.52
N LEU A 9 1.22 -9.99 7.93
CA LEU A 9 1.62 -10.53 6.62
C LEU A 9 2.16 -11.96 6.67
N PRO A 10 2.86 -12.44 7.72
CA PRO A 10 3.32 -13.82 7.75
C PRO A 10 2.19 -14.86 7.67
N GLU A 11 1.08 -14.63 8.37
CA GLU A 11 -0.10 -15.51 8.30
C GLU A 11 -0.75 -15.46 6.92
N ALA A 12 -0.92 -14.25 6.36
CA ALA A 12 -1.47 -14.04 5.03
C ALA A 12 -0.64 -14.76 3.95
N ALA A 13 0.69 -14.64 4.00
CA ALA A 13 1.61 -15.29 3.04
C ALA A 13 1.65 -16.82 3.15
N ALA A 14 1.21 -17.40 4.26
CA ALA A 14 1.08 -18.84 4.47
C ALA A 14 -0.35 -19.36 4.18
N SER A 15 -1.27 -18.46 3.82
CA SER A 15 -2.70 -18.71 3.62
C SER A 15 -3.12 -18.29 2.20
N ASN A 16 -4.42 -18.29 1.93
CA ASN A 16 -4.99 -17.91 0.62
C ASN A 16 -5.71 -16.55 0.68
N TYR A 17 -5.19 -15.62 1.48
CA TYR A 17 -5.75 -14.27 1.61
C TYR A 17 -4.63 -13.22 1.61
N ALA A 18 -4.98 -11.97 1.36
CA ALA A 18 -4.06 -10.85 1.48
C ALA A 18 -4.70 -9.67 2.21
N VAL A 19 -3.85 -8.84 2.80
CA VAL A 19 -4.27 -7.63 3.52
C VAL A 19 -4.29 -6.45 2.53
N PRO A 20 -5.44 -5.78 2.33
CA PRO A 20 -5.48 -4.60 1.48
C PRO A 20 -4.72 -3.44 2.13
N CYS A 21 -3.93 -2.77 1.30
CA CYS A 21 -3.20 -1.55 1.64
C CYS A 21 -3.76 -0.38 0.86
N PHE A 22 -4.61 0.43 1.51
CA PHE A 22 -5.29 1.54 0.87
C PHE A 22 -4.51 2.83 1.01
N ASN A 23 -4.19 3.48 -0.11
CA ASN A 23 -3.72 4.85 -0.07
C ASN A 23 -4.88 5.79 0.31
N VAL A 24 -4.65 6.65 1.32
CA VAL A 24 -5.65 7.59 1.85
C VAL A 24 -5.14 9.01 1.80
N PHE A 25 -6.00 9.97 1.45
CA PHE A 25 -5.65 11.36 1.13
C PHE A 25 -6.25 12.39 2.08
N GLY A 26 -7.17 11.99 2.94
CA GLY A 26 -7.81 12.83 3.93
C GLY A 26 -8.29 12.02 5.13
N PHE A 27 -8.93 12.69 6.07
CA PHE A 27 -9.48 12.01 7.24
C PHE A 27 -10.74 11.20 6.87
N GLU A 28 -11.56 11.72 5.94
CA GLU A 28 -12.84 11.13 5.59
C GLU A 28 -12.71 9.78 4.87
N ASP A 29 -11.79 9.64 3.91
CA ASP A 29 -11.54 8.40 3.20
C ASP A 29 -10.78 7.40 4.08
N ALA A 30 -9.80 7.85 4.88
CA ALA A 30 -9.17 7.00 5.90
C ALA A 30 -10.19 6.42 6.89
N ARG A 31 -11.14 7.24 7.35
CA ARG A 31 -12.24 6.78 8.21
C ARG A 31 -13.14 5.78 7.46
N ALA A 32 -13.52 6.07 6.22
CA ALA A 32 -14.36 5.16 5.43
C ALA A 32 -13.70 3.79 5.23
N VAL A 33 -12.39 3.74 5.01
CA VAL A 33 -11.61 2.50 4.90
C VAL A 33 -11.58 1.73 6.23
N VAL A 34 -11.37 2.41 7.36
CA VAL A 34 -11.40 1.75 8.68
C VAL A 34 -12.81 1.22 8.99
N GLU A 35 -13.86 1.99 8.72
CA GLU A 35 -15.25 1.54 8.90
C GLU A 35 -15.59 0.33 8.00
N ALA A 36 -15.02 0.25 6.79
CA ALA A 36 -15.14 -0.94 5.93
C ALA A 36 -14.46 -2.14 6.58
N ALA A 37 -13.22 -1.98 7.06
CA ALA A 37 -12.46 -3.02 7.73
C ALA A 37 -13.17 -3.57 8.97
N GLU A 38 -13.77 -2.70 9.77
CA GLU A 38 -14.58 -3.06 10.94
C GLU A 38 -15.86 -3.80 10.55
N GLN A 39 -16.53 -3.36 9.48
CA GLN A 39 -17.73 -4.02 8.97
C GLN A 39 -17.47 -5.47 8.55
N VAL A 40 -16.33 -5.74 7.91
CA VAL A 40 -15.94 -7.09 7.49
C VAL A 40 -15.14 -7.85 8.55
N ASN A 41 -14.82 -7.21 9.67
CA ASN A 41 -13.98 -7.75 10.76
C ASN A 41 -12.62 -8.27 10.26
N LYS A 42 -11.90 -7.45 9.48
CA LYS A 42 -10.58 -7.78 8.90
C LYS A 42 -9.54 -6.70 9.21
N PRO A 43 -8.24 -7.06 9.25
CA PRO A 43 -7.18 -6.06 9.43
C PRO A 43 -7.00 -5.21 8.17
N VAL A 44 -6.45 -4.00 8.34
CA VAL A 44 -6.25 -3.05 7.23
C VAL A 44 -4.94 -2.29 7.34
N ILE A 45 -4.34 -1.94 6.19
CA ILE A 45 -3.19 -1.04 6.11
C ILE A 45 -3.65 0.29 5.51
N LEU A 46 -3.45 1.38 6.25
CA LEU A 46 -3.63 2.75 5.77
C LEU A 46 -2.28 3.29 5.29
N ALA A 47 -2.18 3.63 4.01
CA ALA A 47 -0.94 4.07 3.39
C ALA A 47 -0.92 5.57 3.06
N CYS A 48 0.14 6.25 3.47
CA CYS A 48 0.44 7.63 3.08
C CYS A 48 1.49 7.60 1.97
N ASN A 49 1.06 7.80 0.72
CA ASN A 49 2.03 7.87 -0.38
C ASN A 49 2.70 9.24 -0.47
N LYS A 50 3.66 9.37 -1.39
CA LYS A 50 4.34 10.63 -1.67
C LYS A 50 3.40 11.84 -1.86
N ASP A 51 2.24 11.69 -2.51
CA ASP A 51 1.33 12.82 -2.72
C ASP A 51 0.81 13.36 -1.37
N VAL A 52 0.51 12.46 -0.43
CA VAL A 52 0.07 12.80 0.94
C VAL A 52 1.22 13.42 1.72
N VAL A 53 2.41 12.84 1.61
CA VAL A 53 3.61 13.32 2.30
C VAL A 53 4.01 14.72 1.82
N ASP A 54 3.97 14.97 0.52
CA ASP A 54 4.29 16.27 -0.07
C ASP A 54 3.24 17.32 0.32
N PHE A 55 1.97 16.92 0.46
CA PHE A 55 0.88 17.85 0.78
C PHE A 55 0.78 18.18 2.28
N TYR A 56 0.89 17.18 3.16
CA TYR A 56 0.70 17.36 4.61
C TYR A 56 1.99 17.31 5.43
N GLY A 57 3.02 16.65 4.94
CA GLY A 57 4.13 16.15 5.75
C GLY A 57 3.76 14.90 6.55
N VAL A 58 4.77 14.10 6.91
CA VAL A 58 4.58 12.84 7.65
C VAL A 58 4.02 13.06 9.06
N GLU A 59 4.40 14.15 9.74
CA GLU A 59 3.93 14.44 11.10
C GLU A 59 2.43 14.75 11.14
N THR A 60 1.94 15.55 10.18
CA THR A 60 0.52 15.88 10.07
C THR A 60 -0.29 14.63 9.68
N ALA A 61 0.20 13.84 8.73
CA ALA A 61 -0.45 12.60 8.32
C ALA A 61 -0.55 11.60 9.49
N ALA A 62 0.52 11.43 10.26
CA ALA A 62 0.51 10.60 11.47
C ALA A 62 -0.53 11.08 12.48
N ALA A 63 -0.55 12.37 12.78
CA ALA A 63 -1.51 12.95 13.72
C ALA A 63 -2.97 12.73 13.28
N MET A 64 -3.24 12.79 11.97
CA MET A 64 -4.58 12.54 11.42
C MET A 64 -4.99 11.06 11.54
N PHE A 65 -4.11 10.12 11.20
CA PHE A 65 -4.51 8.73 10.98
C PHE A 65 -4.27 7.80 12.17
N LEU A 66 -3.30 8.09 13.05
CA LEU A 66 -3.05 7.24 14.23
C LEU A 66 -4.25 7.15 15.17
N ASN A 67 -5.02 8.23 15.30
CA ASN A 67 -6.23 8.22 16.12
C ASN A 67 -7.30 7.24 15.57
N LEU A 68 -7.40 7.05 14.25
CA LEU A 68 -8.27 6.03 13.66
C LEU A 68 -7.77 4.63 14.02
N ALA A 69 -6.47 4.38 13.87
CA ALA A 69 -5.85 3.10 14.23
C ALA A 69 -6.05 2.74 15.71
N HIS A 70 -5.86 3.69 16.63
CA HIS A 70 -6.04 3.46 18.06
C HIS A 70 -7.49 3.18 18.46
N LYS A 71 -8.45 3.85 17.83
CA LYS A 71 -9.88 3.68 18.16
C LYS A 71 -10.53 2.47 17.49
N SER A 72 -9.90 1.94 16.44
CA SER A 72 -10.49 0.85 15.67
C SER A 72 -10.61 -0.44 16.47
N THR A 73 -11.68 -1.19 16.24
CA THR A 73 -11.91 -2.53 16.81
C THR A 73 -11.13 -3.64 16.10
N VAL A 74 -10.58 -3.36 14.91
CA VAL A 74 -9.72 -4.28 14.15
C VAL A 74 -8.25 -3.83 14.18
N PRO A 75 -7.29 -4.70 13.80
CA PRO A 75 -5.91 -4.31 13.62
C PRO A 75 -5.74 -3.33 12.45
N VAL A 76 -5.03 -2.24 12.68
CA VAL A 76 -4.73 -1.21 11.68
C VAL A 76 -3.23 -0.95 11.66
N VAL A 77 -2.62 -0.98 10.47
CA VAL A 77 -1.25 -0.51 10.24
C VAL A 77 -1.29 0.89 9.65
N LEU A 78 -0.44 1.79 10.13
CA LEU A 78 -0.16 3.05 9.44
C LEU A 78 1.18 2.93 8.71
N HIS A 79 1.13 2.99 7.38
CA HIS A 79 2.24 2.70 6.48
C HIS A 79 2.66 3.93 5.68
N LEU A 80 3.96 4.23 5.62
CA LEU A 80 4.54 5.20 4.70
C LEU A 80 4.81 4.51 3.37
N ASP A 81 4.24 5.00 2.27
CA ASP A 81 4.29 4.37 0.96
C ASP A 81 5.17 5.17 -0.03
N HIS A 82 6.14 4.48 -0.64
CA HIS A 82 7.15 5.02 -1.56
C HIS A 82 7.83 6.34 -1.15
N THR A 83 8.91 6.24 -0.37
CA THR A 83 9.87 7.34 -0.21
C THR A 83 11.27 6.95 -0.68
N TYR A 84 11.93 7.89 -1.34
CA TYR A 84 13.30 7.80 -1.84
C TYR A 84 14.34 8.35 -0.83
N GLU A 85 13.86 9.03 0.21
CA GLU A 85 14.66 9.79 1.17
C GLU A 85 14.56 9.14 2.56
N GLU A 86 15.71 8.72 3.11
CA GLU A 86 15.82 8.13 4.45
C GLU A 86 15.35 9.10 5.55
N ASP A 87 15.58 10.42 5.39
CA ASP A 87 15.12 11.44 6.36
C ASP A 87 13.60 11.41 6.54
N ILE A 88 12.85 11.28 5.44
CA ILE A 88 11.38 11.20 5.48
C ILE A 88 10.95 9.91 6.19
N VAL A 89 11.63 8.79 5.94
CA VAL A 89 11.38 7.52 6.64
C VAL A 89 11.56 7.69 8.14
N PHE A 90 12.69 8.26 8.58
CA PHE A 90 12.99 8.44 10.00
C PHE A 90 12.02 9.40 10.69
N ARG A 91 11.58 10.45 9.99
CA ARG A 91 10.54 11.35 10.49
C ARG A 91 9.19 10.65 10.63
N ALA A 92 8.81 9.79 9.68
CA ALA A 92 7.59 8.99 9.78
C ALA A 92 7.63 8.02 10.96
N LEU A 93 8.74 7.28 11.11
CA LEU A 93 8.96 6.39 12.26
C LEU A 93 8.83 7.16 13.59
N LYS A 94 9.51 8.31 13.70
CA LYS A 94 9.42 9.20 14.86
C LYS A 94 8.00 9.72 15.12
N ALA A 95 7.23 9.95 14.05
CA ALA A 95 5.84 10.41 14.14
C ALA A 95 4.86 9.30 14.55
N GLY A 96 5.31 8.04 14.61
CA GLY A 96 4.53 6.90 15.09
C GLY A 96 3.95 6.02 13.99
N PHE A 97 4.41 6.15 12.74
CA PHE A 97 4.10 5.14 11.73
C PHE A 97 4.57 3.76 12.20
N SER A 98 3.67 2.77 12.17
CA SER A 98 3.99 1.40 12.56
C SER A 98 4.60 0.59 11.41
N SER A 99 4.58 1.13 10.19
CA SER A 99 5.33 0.57 9.07
C SER A 99 5.80 1.67 8.11
N VAL A 100 6.93 1.43 7.44
CA VAL A 100 7.48 2.31 6.41
C VAL A 100 7.98 1.54 5.21
N MET A 101 7.94 2.15 4.04
CA MET A 101 8.58 1.66 2.82
C MET A 101 9.74 2.57 2.43
N PHE A 102 10.92 2.00 2.19
CA PHE A 102 12.00 2.68 1.49
C PHE A 102 12.10 2.12 0.07
N ASP A 103 11.92 3.00 -0.91
CA ASP A 103 11.92 2.64 -2.33
C ASP A 103 13.31 2.94 -2.92
N GLY A 104 14.20 1.96 -2.85
CA GLY A 104 15.52 2.01 -3.49
C GLY A 104 15.55 1.39 -4.89
N SER A 105 14.38 1.14 -5.51
CA SER A 105 14.23 0.37 -6.76
C SER A 105 15.06 0.88 -7.95
N GLN A 106 15.35 2.18 -7.99
CA GLN A 106 16.13 2.81 -9.06
C GLN A 106 17.65 2.80 -8.82
N LEU A 107 18.10 2.33 -7.65
CA LEU A 107 19.50 2.20 -7.31
C LEU A 107 20.08 0.88 -7.83
N THR A 108 21.40 0.75 -7.77
CA THR A 108 22.00 -0.58 -7.90
C THR A 108 21.55 -1.48 -6.74
N LEU A 109 21.52 -2.80 -6.95
CA LEU A 109 21.12 -3.76 -5.92
C LEU A 109 21.92 -3.57 -4.62
N ASP A 110 23.24 -3.39 -4.72
CA ASP A 110 24.12 -3.21 -3.56
C ASP A 110 23.81 -1.92 -2.78
N GLU A 111 23.54 -0.82 -3.48
CA GLU A 111 23.15 0.45 -2.85
C GLU A 111 21.75 0.36 -2.21
N ASN A 112 20.81 -0.31 -2.88
CA ASN A 112 19.47 -0.53 -2.37
C ASN A 112 19.51 -1.35 -1.07
N ILE A 113 20.25 -2.47 -1.06
CA ILE A 113 20.47 -3.30 0.13
C ILE A 113 21.08 -2.46 1.27
N ALA A 114 22.16 -1.73 0.98
CA ALA A 114 22.89 -0.99 2.00
C ALA A 114 22.07 0.14 2.64
N ARG A 115 21.23 0.85 1.87
CA ARG A 115 20.37 1.92 2.39
C ARG A 115 19.14 1.35 3.09
N THR A 116 18.50 0.34 2.52
CA THR A 116 17.35 -0.34 3.14
C THR A 116 17.72 -0.95 4.49
N LYS A 117 18.91 -1.54 4.61
CA LYS A 117 19.40 -2.09 5.89
C LYS A 117 19.48 -1.06 7.01
N LYS A 118 19.91 0.17 6.71
CA LYS A 118 19.92 1.26 7.71
C LYS A 118 18.50 1.62 8.16
N VAL A 119 17.54 1.62 7.23
CA VAL A 119 16.13 1.85 7.53
C VAL A 119 15.58 0.75 8.43
N VAL A 120 15.86 -0.51 8.10
CA VAL A 120 15.50 -1.71 8.89
C VAL A 120 16.02 -1.61 10.32
N GLU A 121 17.31 -1.31 10.50
CA GLU A 121 17.92 -1.18 11.84
C GLU A 121 17.18 -0.15 12.72
N VAL A 122 16.84 1.01 12.16
CA VAL A 122 16.12 2.07 12.90
C VAL A 122 14.65 1.71 13.13
N ALA A 123 13.96 1.17 12.13
CA ALA A 123 12.55 0.80 12.22
C ALA A 123 12.33 -0.31 13.24
N HIS A 124 13.14 -1.37 13.20
CA HIS A 124 13.07 -2.49 14.14
C HIS A 124 13.35 -2.04 15.59
N ALA A 125 14.31 -1.13 15.79
CA ALA A 125 14.57 -0.54 17.11
C ALA A 125 13.38 0.27 17.67
N LEU A 126 12.47 0.74 16.80
CA LEU A 126 11.25 1.45 17.16
C LEU A 126 9.98 0.56 17.12
N GLY A 127 10.13 -0.74 16.85
CA GLY A 127 9.01 -1.68 16.78
C GLY A 127 8.14 -1.56 15.53
N ALA A 128 8.65 -0.92 14.47
CA ALA A 128 8.00 -0.79 13.18
C ALA A 128 8.56 -1.78 12.15
N SER A 129 7.76 -2.11 11.14
CA SER A 129 8.15 -3.01 10.04
C SER A 129 8.49 -2.26 8.75
N VAL A 130 9.40 -2.81 7.95
CA VAL A 130 9.91 -2.21 6.71
C VAL A 130 9.52 -3.03 5.49
N GLU A 131 8.94 -2.33 4.51
CA GLU A 131 8.81 -2.81 3.14
C GLU A 131 9.97 -2.26 2.29
N GLY A 132 10.57 -3.11 1.46
CA GLY A 132 11.52 -2.68 0.43
C GLY A 132 11.00 -3.05 -0.97
N GLU A 133 11.51 -2.37 -2.00
CA GLU A 133 11.19 -2.67 -3.40
C GLU A 133 12.41 -3.14 -4.18
N ILE A 134 12.23 -4.19 -4.99
CA ILE A 134 13.24 -4.72 -5.89
C ILE A 134 12.64 -4.99 -7.28
N GLY A 135 13.38 -4.67 -8.34
CA GLY A 135 12.75 -4.31 -9.61
C GLY A 135 12.11 -2.93 -9.49
N SER A 136 11.23 -2.56 -10.41
CA SER A 136 10.48 -1.30 -10.32
C SER A 136 9.19 -1.37 -11.11
N VAL A 137 8.12 -0.89 -10.49
CA VAL A 137 6.79 -0.81 -11.08
C VAL A 137 6.64 0.55 -11.80
N PRO A 138 6.38 0.56 -13.12
CA PRO A 138 6.18 1.81 -13.85
C PRO A 138 4.87 2.50 -13.45
N TYR A 139 4.77 3.80 -13.72
CA TYR A 139 3.57 4.61 -13.54
C TYR A 139 2.94 4.92 -14.90
N GLU A 140 1.61 4.85 -15.02
CA GLU A 140 0.91 5.30 -16.23
C GLU A 140 1.11 6.81 -16.49
N GLU A 141 1.01 7.62 -15.43
CA GLU A 141 1.22 9.07 -15.48
C GLU A 141 1.98 9.56 -14.24
N GLY A 142 2.90 10.50 -14.45
CA GLY A 142 3.38 11.39 -13.38
C GLY A 142 4.66 10.97 -12.66
N ARG A 143 5.50 10.08 -13.24
CA ARG A 143 6.89 9.83 -12.82
C ARG A 143 7.74 9.22 -13.96
N ASP A 144 7.79 9.88 -15.12
CA ASP A 144 8.42 9.35 -16.36
C ASP A 144 9.91 8.96 -16.22
N HIS A 145 10.57 9.37 -15.14
CA HIS A 145 11.95 9.01 -14.82
C HIS A 145 12.10 7.61 -14.20
N ILE A 146 11.01 6.99 -13.74
CA ILE A 146 11.00 5.64 -13.16
C ILE A 146 10.98 4.61 -14.29
N LYS A 147 12.01 3.76 -14.37
CA LYS A 147 12.10 2.70 -15.38
C LYS A 147 11.37 1.46 -14.89
N SER A 148 10.62 0.81 -15.78
CA SER A 148 10.10 -0.54 -15.50
C SER A 148 11.26 -1.53 -15.46
N ILE A 149 11.39 -2.25 -14.35
CA ILE A 149 12.40 -3.28 -14.15
C ILE A 149 11.69 -4.49 -13.58
N TYR A 150 11.63 -5.59 -14.32
CA TYR A 150 11.10 -6.83 -13.76
C TYR A 150 11.99 -7.31 -12.62
N THR A 151 11.37 -7.86 -11.59
CA THR A 151 12.10 -8.46 -10.47
C THR A 151 12.69 -9.80 -10.89
N GLU A 152 14.01 -9.96 -10.78
CA GLU A 152 14.65 -11.27 -10.93
C GLU A 152 14.63 -12.04 -9.58
N PRO A 153 14.34 -13.36 -9.58
CA PRO A 153 14.22 -14.15 -8.35
C PRO A 153 15.47 -14.12 -7.46
N GLU A 154 16.65 -14.19 -8.07
CA GLU A 154 17.93 -14.22 -7.37
C GLU A 154 18.22 -12.88 -6.67
N ASP A 155 17.91 -11.77 -7.36
CA ASP A 155 18.05 -10.42 -6.80
C ASP A 155 17.06 -10.19 -5.66
N ALA A 156 15.82 -10.69 -5.78
CA ALA A 156 14.82 -10.57 -4.73
C ALA A 156 15.19 -11.37 -3.48
N ALA A 157 15.69 -12.60 -3.65
CA ALA A 157 16.15 -13.44 -2.54
C ALA A 157 17.32 -12.78 -1.80
N ARG A 158 18.33 -12.33 -2.57
CA ARG A 158 19.49 -11.62 -2.05
C ARG A 158 19.09 -10.33 -1.33
N PHE A 159 18.21 -9.53 -1.94
CA PHE A 159 17.71 -8.29 -1.35
C PHE A 159 17.01 -8.55 -0.01
N ALA A 160 16.09 -9.52 0.03
CA ALA A 160 15.37 -9.87 1.26
C ALA A 160 16.32 -10.31 2.39
N GLU A 161 17.27 -11.19 2.08
CA GLU A 161 18.22 -11.72 3.05
C GLU A 161 19.20 -10.66 3.56
N GLU A 162 19.84 -9.90 2.66
CA GLU A 162 20.90 -8.98 3.05
C GLU A 162 20.40 -7.66 3.65
N SER A 163 19.21 -7.19 3.24
CA SER A 163 18.62 -5.94 3.76
C SER A 163 17.89 -6.12 5.09
N GLY A 164 17.32 -7.31 5.35
CA GLY A 164 16.55 -7.60 6.55
C GLY A 164 15.13 -7.01 6.56
N VAL A 165 14.56 -6.69 5.39
CA VAL A 165 13.17 -6.22 5.28
C VAL A 165 12.16 -7.26 5.72
N ASP A 166 10.99 -6.77 6.13
CA ASP A 166 9.90 -7.60 6.62
C ASP A 166 8.97 -8.08 5.50
N CYS A 167 8.94 -7.37 4.37
CA CYS A 167 8.27 -7.78 3.14
C CYS A 167 8.89 -7.10 1.92
N VAL A 168 8.66 -7.68 0.73
CA VAL A 168 9.26 -7.20 -0.53
C VAL A 168 8.19 -6.91 -1.56
N ALA A 169 8.18 -5.67 -2.07
CA ALA A 169 7.45 -5.28 -3.26
C ALA A 169 8.19 -5.76 -4.53
N ILE A 170 7.43 -6.38 -5.42
CA ILE A 170 7.94 -6.97 -6.66
C ILE A 170 7.21 -6.44 -7.90
N SER A 171 7.91 -6.47 -9.02
CA SER A 171 7.45 -6.10 -10.35
C SER A 171 7.37 -7.34 -11.23
N VAL A 172 6.15 -7.82 -11.45
CA VAL A 172 5.82 -9.02 -12.25
C VAL A 172 4.85 -8.70 -13.39
N GLY A 173 4.84 -7.45 -13.85
CA GLY A 173 3.97 -6.96 -14.93
C GLY A 173 2.83 -6.04 -14.46
N ASN A 174 2.75 -5.81 -13.15
CA ASN A 174 1.89 -4.80 -12.56
C ASN A 174 2.36 -3.36 -12.88
N VAL A 175 1.45 -2.39 -12.88
CA VAL A 175 1.68 -0.98 -13.24
C VAL A 175 0.86 -0.07 -12.31
N HIS A 176 1.44 1.02 -11.84
CA HIS A 176 0.74 2.00 -11.00
C HIS A 176 -0.24 2.86 -11.79
N ARG A 177 -1.32 3.24 -11.10
CA ARG A 177 -2.31 4.27 -11.50
C ARG A 177 -3.14 3.98 -12.74
N LEU A 178 -3.02 2.79 -13.33
CA LEU A 178 -3.94 2.34 -14.37
C LEU A 178 -5.40 2.50 -13.95
N THR A 179 -6.18 3.07 -14.87
CA THR A 179 -7.62 3.25 -14.73
C THR A 179 -8.44 2.08 -15.30
N GLU A 180 -7.79 1.20 -16.06
CA GLU A 180 -8.36 -0.01 -16.64
C GLU A 180 -7.49 -1.24 -16.30
N PRO A 181 -8.09 -2.44 -16.11
CA PRO A 181 -7.37 -3.64 -15.68
C PRO A 181 -6.65 -4.34 -16.85
N THR A 182 -5.63 -3.67 -17.39
CA THR A 182 -4.90 -4.11 -18.60
C THR A 182 -3.55 -4.77 -18.31
N CYS A 183 -3.13 -4.86 -17.04
CA CYS A 183 -1.89 -5.54 -16.67
C CYS A 183 -1.91 -7.01 -17.06
N THR A 184 -0.78 -7.49 -17.59
CA THR A 184 -0.52 -8.92 -17.77
C THR A 184 0.49 -9.36 -16.73
N ILE A 185 0.08 -10.23 -15.82
CA ILE A 185 0.93 -10.75 -14.74
C ILE A 185 1.75 -11.95 -15.24
N ASP A 186 3.05 -11.92 -15.03
CA ASP A 186 3.97 -13.03 -15.26
C ASP A 186 3.97 -13.98 -14.05
N PHE A 187 3.00 -14.90 -14.04
CA PHE A 187 2.87 -15.91 -12.98
C PHE A 187 4.07 -16.86 -12.89
N GLY A 188 4.74 -17.15 -14.02
CA GLY A 188 5.94 -17.99 -14.00
C GLY A 188 7.11 -17.33 -13.28
N ARG A 189 7.26 -16.00 -13.42
CA ARG A 189 8.21 -15.22 -12.63
C ARG A 189 7.80 -15.13 -11.17
N LEU A 190 6.52 -14.87 -10.89
CA LEU A 190 6.00 -14.86 -9.52
C LEU A 190 6.34 -16.16 -8.78
N ASP A 191 6.09 -17.32 -9.40
CA ASP A 191 6.36 -18.63 -8.79
C ASP A 191 7.84 -18.80 -8.46
N ARG A 192 8.73 -18.37 -9.35
CA ARG A 192 10.19 -18.41 -9.10
C ARG A 192 10.59 -17.50 -7.93
N ILE A 193 10.04 -16.28 -7.86
CA ILE A 193 10.29 -15.34 -6.76
C ILE A 193 9.74 -15.90 -5.44
N ALA A 194 8.50 -16.39 -5.42
CA ALA A 194 7.86 -16.93 -4.23
C ALA A 194 8.60 -18.15 -3.67
N ASN A 195 9.24 -18.95 -4.51
CA ASN A 195 10.08 -20.06 -4.07
C ASN A 195 11.45 -19.63 -3.52
N ALA A 196 11.96 -18.47 -3.94
CA ALA A 196 13.28 -17.96 -3.57
C ALA A 196 13.26 -17.00 -2.36
N VAL A 197 12.14 -16.30 -2.14
CA VAL A 197 12.00 -15.25 -1.12
C VAL A 197 11.25 -15.75 0.11
N ALA A 198 11.92 -15.71 1.26
CA ALA A 198 11.35 -16.20 2.52
C ALA A 198 10.33 -15.25 3.16
N VAL A 199 10.42 -13.94 2.89
CA VAL A 199 9.50 -12.94 3.44
C VAL A 199 8.22 -12.81 2.60
N PRO A 200 7.12 -12.27 3.16
CA PRO A 200 5.90 -11.98 2.41
C PRO A 200 6.13 -11.07 1.19
N LEU A 201 5.35 -11.30 0.12
CA LEU A 201 5.44 -10.53 -1.13
C LEU A 201 4.33 -9.47 -1.20
N VAL A 202 4.64 -8.34 -1.83
CA VAL A 202 3.73 -7.20 -2.00
C VAL A 202 3.54 -6.89 -3.47
N ILE A 203 2.28 -6.66 -3.86
CA ILE A 203 1.92 -6.21 -5.20
C ILE A 203 1.43 -4.76 -5.15
N HIS A 204 2.07 -3.96 -5.98
CA HIS A 204 1.75 -2.55 -6.19
C HIS A 204 0.90 -2.35 -7.43
N GLY A 205 0.19 -1.22 -7.54
CA GLY A 205 -0.59 -0.90 -8.74
C GLY A 205 -1.81 -1.82 -8.97
N SER A 206 -2.45 -2.29 -7.91
CA SER A 206 -3.49 -3.35 -8.00
C SER A 206 -4.70 -2.96 -8.84
N SER A 207 -5.02 -1.67 -8.98
CA SER A 207 -6.16 -1.21 -9.80
C SER A 207 -6.02 -1.54 -11.29
N GLY A 208 -4.80 -1.77 -11.79
CA GLY A 208 -4.54 -2.21 -13.16
C GLY A 208 -4.63 -3.73 -13.35
N ILE A 209 -4.87 -4.50 -12.29
CA ILE A 209 -4.90 -5.96 -12.31
C ILE A 209 -6.35 -6.42 -12.34
N ARG A 210 -6.65 -7.40 -13.20
CA ARG A 210 -7.99 -8.02 -13.24
C ARG A 210 -8.27 -8.76 -11.93
N ASP A 211 -9.53 -8.71 -11.47
CA ASP A 211 -9.96 -9.42 -10.26
C ASP A 211 -9.58 -10.92 -10.30
N GLU A 212 -9.72 -11.58 -11.46
CA GLU A 212 -9.34 -12.99 -11.65
C GLU A 212 -7.85 -13.27 -11.41
N ASP A 213 -6.99 -12.30 -11.72
CA ASP A 213 -5.55 -12.41 -11.51
C ASP A 213 -5.18 -12.03 -10.07
N MET A 214 -5.88 -11.08 -9.44
CA MET A 214 -5.75 -10.82 -8.00
C MET A 214 -6.10 -12.06 -7.17
N LEU A 215 -7.15 -12.80 -7.55
CA LEU A 215 -7.54 -14.06 -6.91
C LEU A 215 -6.46 -15.14 -7.04
N LYS A 216 -5.73 -15.21 -8.15
CA LYS A 216 -4.58 -16.12 -8.30
C LYS A 216 -3.38 -15.64 -7.50
N LEU A 217 -3.10 -14.33 -7.53
CA LEU A 217 -1.98 -13.72 -6.82
C LEU A 217 -2.08 -13.99 -5.31
N LYS A 218 -3.25 -13.81 -4.69
CA LYS A 218 -3.43 -14.05 -3.23
C LYS A 218 -3.34 -15.52 -2.81
N GLN A 219 -3.38 -16.46 -3.76
CA GLN A 219 -3.14 -17.90 -3.50
C GLN A 219 -1.64 -18.25 -3.50
N SER A 220 -0.78 -17.28 -3.85
CA SER A 220 0.67 -17.38 -3.72
C SER A 220 1.14 -16.78 -2.39
N ARG A 221 2.43 -16.39 -2.29
CA ARG A 221 2.97 -15.69 -1.11
C ARG A 221 2.68 -14.18 -1.10
N VAL A 222 1.91 -13.66 -2.08
CA VAL A 222 1.50 -12.26 -2.10
C VAL A 222 0.47 -12.01 -1.00
N SER A 223 0.87 -11.22 0.00
CA SER A 223 0.10 -11.00 1.22
C SER A 223 -0.38 -9.56 1.40
N LYS A 224 0.07 -8.63 0.55
CA LYS A 224 -0.30 -7.20 0.57
C LYS A 224 -0.52 -6.69 -0.84
N PHE A 225 -1.62 -5.97 -1.03
CA PHE A 225 -1.97 -5.31 -2.30
C PHE A 225 -2.15 -3.81 -2.09
N ASN A 226 -1.35 -2.98 -2.77
CA ASN A 226 -1.52 -1.53 -2.72
C ASN A 226 -2.67 -1.11 -3.67
N ILE A 227 -3.65 -0.43 -3.10
CA ILE A 227 -4.91 -0.05 -3.73
C ILE A 227 -5.10 1.46 -3.53
N GLY A 228 -5.39 2.20 -4.60
CA GLY A 228 -5.57 3.65 -4.50
C GLY A 228 -6.43 4.27 -5.59
N THR A 229 -6.23 3.87 -6.86
CA THR A 229 -6.93 4.50 -8.00
C THR A 229 -8.44 4.33 -7.91
N CYS A 230 -8.93 3.13 -7.59
CA CYS A 230 -10.37 2.88 -7.50
C CYS A 230 -11.06 3.72 -6.42
N LEU A 231 -10.45 3.93 -5.25
CA LEU A 231 -10.99 4.80 -4.19
C LEU A 231 -11.06 6.27 -4.65
N ARG A 232 -10.03 6.74 -5.35
CA ARG A 232 -10.00 8.09 -5.95
C ARG A 232 -11.09 8.25 -7.00
N GLN A 233 -11.30 7.24 -7.85
CA GLN A 233 -12.38 7.24 -8.85
C GLN A 233 -13.76 7.23 -8.18
N ALA A 234 -13.97 6.38 -7.17
CA ALA A 234 -15.22 6.32 -6.41
C ALA A 234 -15.56 7.67 -5.78
N LEU A 235 -14.60 8.33 -5.13
CA LEU A 235 -14.80 9.68 -4.60
C LEU A 235 -15.04 10.71 -5.72
N GLY A 236 -14.15 10.75 -6.71
CA GLY A 236 -14.13 11.79 -7.74
C GLY A 236 -15.36 11.78 -8.63
N HIS A 237 -15.85 10.60 -9.02
CA HIS A 237 -17.08 10.47 -9.83
C HIS A 237 -18.31 10.92 -9.03
N ASN A 238 -18.51 10.36 -7.83
CA ASN A 238 -19.70 10.66 -7.03
C ASN A 238 -19.72 12.11 -6.54
N LEU A 239 -18.57 12.66 -6.13
CA LEU A 239 -18.48 14.07 -5.75
C LEU A 239 -18.86 14.99 -6.92
N ARG A 240 -18.35 14.71 -8.12
CA ARG A 240 -18.65 15.48 -9.33
C ARG A 240 -20.15 15.42 -9.65
N ASP A 241 -20.75 14.24 -9.57
CA ASP A 241 -22.17 14.05 -9.83
C ASP A 241 -23.04 14.84 -8.85
N TYR A 242 -22.75 14.78 -7.55
CA TYR A 242 -23.51 15.55 -6.56
C TYR A 242 -23.35 17.06 -6.71
N MET A 243 -22.14 17.54 -7.02
CA MET A 243 -21.92 18.98 -7.24
C MET A 243 -22.68 19.49 -8.48
N ASN A 244 -22.77 18.67 -9.53
CA ASN A 244 -23.53 19.01 -10.74
C ASN A 244 -25.05 18.97 -10.50
N GLN A 245 -25.53 18.02 -9.70
CA GLN A 245 -26.97 17.88 -9.37
C GLN A 245 -27.45 18.95 -8.40
N GLU A 246 -26.57 19.45 -7.52
CA GLU A 246 -26.91 20.40 -6.47
C GLU A 246 -26.02 21.66 -6.50
N PRO A 247 -26.03 22.45 -7.59
CA PRO A 247 -25.10 23.56 -7.82
C PRO A 247 -25.18 24.68 -6.78
N GLN A 248 -26.28 24.77 -6.04
CA GLN A 248 -26.48 25.72 -4.94
C GLN A 248 -25.79 25.31 -3.63
N LYS A 249 -25.38 24.04 -3.48
CA LYS A 249 -24.70 23.53 -2.29
C LYS A 249 -23.19 23.74 -2.42
N PHE A 250 -22.55 24.14 -1.33
CA PHE A 250 -21.10 24.37 -1.28
C PHE A 250 -20.43 23.83 -0.01
N ASP A 251 -21.21 23.36 0.98
CA ASP A 251 -20.70 22.86 2.24
C ASP A 251 -19.89 21.57 2.04
N ARG A 252 -18.58 21.63 2.34
CA ARG A 252 -17.67 20.48 2.20
C ARG A 252 -18.18 19.23 2.91
N ILE A 253 -18.60 19.37 4.17
CA ILE A 253 -19.04 18.23 5.00
C ILE A 253 -20.27 17.54 4.40
N TYR A 254 -21.20 18.33 3.84
CA TYR A 254 -22.37 17.79 3.18
C TYR A 254 -21.99 16.88 1.99
N PHE A 255 -21.08 17.34 1.13
CA PHE A 255 -20.64 16.55 0.00
C PHE A 255 -19.82 15.32 0.42
N MET A 256 -18.95 15.45 1.43
CA MET A 256 -18.20 14.30 1.94
C MET A 256 -19.14 13.25 2.55
N GLN A 257 -20.17 13.65 3.29
CA GLN A 257 -21.17 12.70 3.83
C GLN A 257 -21.90 11.92 2.72
N LYS A 258 -22.12 12.53 1.55
CA LYS A 258 -22.73 11.86 0.40
C LYS A 258 -21.76 10.98 -0.39
N ALA A 259 -20.50 11.39 -0.52
CA ALA A 259 -19.53 10.69 -1.35
C ALA A 259 -18.79 9.55 -0.63
N MET A 260 -18.55 9.66 0.68
CA MET A 260 -17.81 8.64 1.44
C MET A 260 -18.42 7.24 1.48
N PRO A 261 -19.77 7.05 1.45
CA PRO A 261 -20.36 5.72 1.33
C PRO A 261 -19.81 4.92 0.13
N TYR A 262 -19.58 5.56 -1.02
CA TYR A 262 -19.03 4.90 -2.21
C TYR A 262 -17.56 4.50 -2.04
N VAL A 263 -16.77 5.29 -1.31
CA VAL A 263 -15.39 4.93 -0.96
C VAL A 263 -15.38 3.72 -0.03
N LYS A 264 -16.30 3.69 0.95
CA LYS A 264 -16.48 2.56 1.86
C LYS A 264 -16.90 1.29 1.11
N GLU A 265 -17.87 1.39 0.21
CA GLU A 265 -18.33 0.26 -0.62
C GLU A 265 -17.19 -0.30 -1.49
N GLU A 266 -16.39 0.56 -2.12
CA GLU A 266 -15.23 0.11 -2.89
C GLU A 266 -14.17 -0.55 -1.99
N ALA A 267 -13.95 -0.04 -0.77
CA ALA A 267 -13.06 -0.69 0.19
C ALA A 267 -13.60 -2.09 0.59
N VAL A 268 -14.89 -2.23 0.87
CA VAL A 268 -15.54 -3.53 1.16
C VAL A 268 -15.36 -4.52 0.00
N ARG A 269 -15.59 -4.07 -1.25
CA ARG A 269 -15.36 -4.89 -2.46
C ARG A 269 -13.94 -5.48 -2.48
N ASN A 270 -12.93 -4.67 -2.17
CA ASN A 270 -11.54 -5.11 -2.14
C ASN A 270 -11.25 -6.06 -0.97
N PHE A 271 -11.88 -5.87 0.19
CA PHE A 271 -11.81 -6.86 1.28
C PHE A 271 -12.38 -8.22 0.85
N GLU A 272 -13.54 -8.24 0.21
CA GLU A 272 -14.19 -9.48 -0.25
C GLU A 272 -13.34 -10.17 -1.32
N LEU A 273 -12.75 -9.41 -2.24
CA LEU A 273 -11.87 -9.93 -3.27
C LEU A 273 -10.61 -10.59 -2.68
N LEU A 274 -10.04 -10.00 -1.63
CA LEU A 274 -8.77 -10.45 -1.04
C LEU A 274 -8.92 -11.43 0.15
N SER A 275 -10.14 -11.65 0.65
CA SER A 275 -10.45 -12.53 1.80
C SER A 275 -10.37 -14.02 1.52
#